data_AF-A0A813EEL6-F1
#
_entry.id   AF-A0A813EEL6-F1
#
_cell.length_a   1.000
_cell.length_b   1.000
_cell.length_c   1.000
_cell.angle_alpha   90.00
_cell.angle_beta   90.00
_cell.angle_gamma   90.00
#
_symmetry.space_group_name_H-M   'P 1'
#
loop_
_entity.id
_entity.type
_entity.pdbx_description
1 polymer ?
#
loop_
_entity_poly.entity_id
_entity_poly.type
_entity_poly.pdbx_seq_one_letter_code
_entity_poly.pdbx_strand_id
1 'polypeptide(L)'
;MLEGAGLLGANVDVLSIGWGDSFMADVLEAALLNAQASMIITRFAVSFPPPMLYSQHHGGEHSYVHNLTVEQSKATVGGASLSYLVQLLSKQGYLLFKMSDFRAIWVHEGLTAYFESAHADLTFPVDEWACFLQASPVYTGDGRAKFPLSYTREWLLDSDVYGALQHAWNNISGISSGSPFTLDLVRETRDVGFGGARRQRAAAGQTARSAQVQLVNNRGSHPAFSCSAFQKGSIFAHNGFHMEPGLIGESLIRNARNVAKRLELKFAKSLPLDSVYDFEVRRKTYFSEHDLQLMAPLILHPALHDLAACALGTEEVRIPILPILRMMPPGATQISWHLDFEDWRSHLSQTARVAYPTLEAVGEVLRFSESLLIVVVPLVQMVSEKSGGLMYVPGSHLRGLDLRQWSPQASKQADGSAGQQSTSFARFEEGELKIARGEHSFNQSAADETALRVGLRPGDVSAHRALVWHRGSQNSVEYTRWHVEIVYQDARAIPEKVTDPTLLPIELLVRSRDRPQDVVSTTSQLVEVVMQQQDHREEVCRDSSDVLCGAA
;
A
#
# COMPACT_ATOMS: atom_id res chain seq x y z
N MET A 1 -25.69 -2.62 -21.12
CA MET A 1 -25.17 -3.97 -20.78
C MET A 1 -26.26 -4.98 -20.40
N LEU A 2 -27.47 -4.57 -19.97
CA LEU A 2 -28.53 -5.51 -19.53
C LEU A 2 -29.50 -5.97 -20.65
N GLU A 3 -29.66 -5.20 -21.73
CA GLU A 3 -30.55 -5.58 -22.86
C GLU A 3 -30.10 -6.86 -23.59
N GLY A 4 -28.84 -7.27 -23.46
CA GLY A 4 -28.31 -8.50 -24.04
C GLY A 4 -28.51 -9.76 -23.18
N ALA A 5 -28.98 -9.63 -21.93
CA ALA A 5 -29.05 -10.73 -20.97
C ALA A 5 -30.43 -11.42 -20.88
N GLY A 6 -31.43 -10.97 -21.66
CA GLY A 6 -32.76 -11.60 -21.69
C GLY A 6 -33.58 -11.44 -20.41
N LEU A 7 -33.29 -10.43 -19.58
CA LEU A 7 -33.91 -10.25 -18.26
C LEU A 7 -35.26 -9.53 -18.27
N LEU A 8 -35.78 -9.09 -19.43
CA LEU A 8 -37.06 -8.38 -19.52
C LEU A 8 -38.21 -9.24 -18.98
N GLY A 9 -38.74 -8.86 -17.82
CA GLY A 9 -39.84 -9.56 -17.14
C GLY A 9 -39.42 -10.82 -16.37
N ALA A 10 -38.12 -11.00 -16.09
CA ALA A 10 -37.64 -12.11 -15.28
C ALA A 10 -38.03 -11.91 -13.81
N ASN A 11 -38.66 -12.93 -13.21
CA ASN A 11 -38.79 -13.05 -11.76
C ASN A 11 -37.51 -13.70 -11.23
N VAL A 12 -36.78 -12.99 -10.38
CA VAL A 12 -35.54 -13.46 -9.77
C VAL A 12 -35.76 -13.63 -8.27
N ASP A 13 -35.24 -14.70 -7.68
CA ASP A 13 -35.40 -14.89 -6.23
C ASP A 13 -34.59 -13.84 -5.44
N VAL A 14 -33.32 -13.65 -5.80
CA VAL A 14 -32.41 -12.72 -5.14
C VAL A 14 -31.62 -11.91 -6.16
N LEU A 15 -31.70 -10.57 -6.06
CA LEU A 15 -30.87 -9.64 -6.82
C LEU A 15 -29.81 -9.05 -5.90
N SER A 16 -28.53 -9.36 -6.14
CA SER A 16 -27.41 -8.82 -5.36
C SER A 16 -26.55 -7.90 -6.22
N ILE A 17 -26.33 -6.67 -5.76
CA ILE A 17 -25.48 -5.67 -6.41
C ILE A 17 -24.27 -5.39 -5.51
N GLY A 18 -23.11 -5.92 -5.90
CA GLY A 18 -21.89 -5.94 -5.07
C GLY A 18 -20.84 -4.85 -5.38
N TRP A 19 -21.02 -4.05 -6.43
CA TRP A 19 -20.07 -3.01 -6.80
C TRP A 19 -20.17 -1.78 -5.91
N GLY A 20 -19.01 -1.26 -5.50
CA GLY A 20 -18.86 -0.14 -4.56
C GLY A 20 -18.41 1.15 -5.22
N ASP A 21 -18.74 1.35 -6.51
CA ASP A 21 -18.46 2.61 -7.20
C ASP A 21 -19.68 3.55 -7.20
N SER A 22 -19.50 4.72 -7.81
CA SER A 22 -20.49 5.81 -7.87
C SER A 22 -21.76 5.49 -8.65
N PHE A 23 -21.84 4.35 -9.36
CA PHE A 23 -22.93 4.07 -10.31
C PHE A 23 -23.92 3.01 -9.81
N MET A 24 -23.79 2.54 -8.57
CA MET A 24 -24.62 1.46 -8.03
C MET A 24 -26.14 1.77 -8.07
N ALA A 25 -26.54 3.02 -7.77
CA ALA A 25 -27.94 3.43 -7.82
C ALA A 25 -28.51 3.32 -9.24
N ASP A 26 -27.79 3.82 -10.24
CA ASP A 26 -28.22 3.79 -11.64
C ASP A 26 -28.35 2.34 -12.15
N VAL A 27 -27.41 1.48 -11.77
CA VAL A 27 -27.45 0.04 -12.10
C VAL A 27 -28.63 -0.64 -11.44
N LEU A 28 -28.91 -0.33 -10.17
CA LEU A 28 -30.06 -0.87 -9.45
C LEU A 28 -31.38 -0.43 -10.10
N GLU A 29 -31.53 0.85 -10.42
CA GLU A 29 -32.71 1.37 -11.11
C GLU A 29 -32.91 0.69 -12.47
N ALA A 30 -31.84 0.60 -13.27
CA ALA A 30 -31.88 -0.09 -14.54
C ALA A 30 -32.24 -1.58 -14.38
N ALA A 31 -31.76 -2.26 -13.34
CA ALA A 31 -32.11 -3.64 -13.05
C ALA A 31 -33.60 -3.79 -12.67
N LEU A 32 -34.11 -2.90 -11.83
CA LEU A 32 -35.52 -2.90 -11.39
C LEU A 32 -36.52 -2.59 -12.50
N LEU A 33 -36.09 -1.86 -13.53
CA LEU A 33 -36.91 -1.66 -14.73
C LEU A 33 -37.09 -2.94 -15.56
N ASN A 34 -36.19 -3.90 -15.41
CA ASN A 34 -36.17 -5.11 -16.23
C ASN A 34 -36.57 -6.37 -15.47
N ALA A 35 -36.29 -6.45 -14.17
CA ALA A 35 -36.52 -7.64 -13.36
C ALA A 35 -37.24 -7.31 -12.05
N GLN A 36 -38.11 -8.23 -11.60
CA GLN A 36 -38.69 -8.20 -10.28
C GLN A 36 -37.98 -9.24 -9.41
N ALA A 37 -37.44 -8.80 -8.28
CA ALA A 37 -36.78 -9.66 -7.32
C ALA A 37 -37.70 -9.94 -6.13
N SER A 38 -37.58 -11.12 -5.52
CA SER A 38 -38.21 -11.38 -4.20
C SER A 38 -37.42 -10.69 -3.08
N MET A 39 -36.10 -10.68 -3.20
CA MET A 39 -35.18 -10.05 -2.26
C MET A 39 -34.08 -9.29 -3.02
N ILE A 40 -33.65 -8.15 -2.47
CA ILE A 40 -32.55 -7.36 -3.00
C ILE A 40 -31.46 -7.22 -1.94
N ILE A 41 -30.20 -7.34 -2.35
CA ILE A 41 -29.03 -7.07 -1.51
C ILE A 41 -28.21 -5.98 -2.18
N THR A 42 -28.09 -4.82 -1.56
CA THR A 42 -27.33 -3.68 -2.10
C THR A 42 -26.23 -3.29 -1.14
N ARG A 43 -25.15 -2.70 -1.65
CA ARG A 43 -24.22 -1.95 -0.81
C ARG A 43 -24.79 -0.57 -0.50
N PHE A 44 -24.35 0.06 0.58
CA PHE A 44 -24.70 1.44 0.90
C PHE A 44 -23.49 2.15 1.53
N ALA A 45 -23.49 3.48 1.46
CA ALA A 45 -22.46 4.31 2.05
C ALA A 45 -22.61 4.40 3.59
N VAL A 46 -22.04 3.44 4.32
CA VAL A 46 -22.18 3.34 5.80
C VAL A 46 -21.58 4.53 6.57
N SER A 47 -20.65 5.25 5.96
CA SER A 47 -19.94 6.35 6.60
C SER A 47 -20.83 7.57 6.87
N PHE A 48 -22.00 7.67 6.26
CA PHE A 48 -22.90 8.81 6.42
C PHE A 48 -24.25 8.35 6.95
N PRO A 49 -24.75 8.98 8.03
CA PRO A 49 -26.07 8.67 8.52
C PRO A 49 -27.15 9.10 7.51
N PRO A 50 -28.26 8.35 7.44
CA PRO A 50 -29.47 8.84 6.79
C PRO A 50 -30.03 10.07 7.53
N PRO A 51 -30.58 11.11 6.88
CA PRO A 51 -30.80 11.31 5.44
C PRO A 51 -29.72 12.20 4.78
N MET A 52 -28.52 12.30 5.35
CA MET A 52 -27.58 13.38 4.99
C MET A 52 -27.08 13.29 3.54
N LEU A 53 -26.60 12.11 3.09
CA LEU A 53 -26.24 11.93 1.68
C LEU A 53 -27.45 12.02 0.75
N TYR A 54 -28.64 11.60 1.20
CA TYR A 54 -29.87 11.72 0.41
C TYR A 54 -30.18 13.18 0.07
N SER A 55 -29.97 14.10 1.01
CA SER A 55 -30.12 15.54 0.75
C SER A 55 -29.15 16.06 -0.32
N GLN A 56 -27.94 15.48 -0.48
CA GLN A 56 -27.02 15.83 -1.56
C GLN A 56 -27.51 15.36 -2.93
N HIS A 57 -28.18 14.20 -2.99
CA HIS A 57 -28.75 13.68 -4.24
C HIS A 57 -29.99 14.46 -4.72
N HIS A 58 -30.76 15.05 -3.80
CA HIS A 58 -32.03 15.72 -4.10
C HIS A 58 -32.03 17.25 -3.91
N GLY A 59 -31.03 17.83 -3.22
CA GLY A 59 -30.90 19.27 -2.96
C GLY A 59 -30.32 20.07 -4.13
N GLY A 60 -30.87 19.84 -5.34
CA GLY A 60 -30.33 20.21 -6.65
C GLY A 60 -30.10 21.69 -7.00
N GLU A 61 -29.79 22.57 -6.05
CA GLU A 61 -29.39 23.94 -6.37
C GLU A 61 -27.97 24.31 -5.94
N HIS A 62 -27.36 23.67 -4.94
CA HIS A 62 -26.06 24.10 -4.39
C HIS A 62 -25.07 22.94 -4.17
N SER A 63 -24.42 22.49 -5.26
CA SER A 63 -23.27 21.57 -5.17
C SER A 63 -21.99 22.33 -4.76
N TYR A 64 -21.28 21.82 -3.76
CA TYR A 64 -20.01 22.37 -3.21
C TYR A 64 -18.86 22.42 -4.22
N VAL A 65 -18.93 21.65 -5.31
CA VAL A 65 -17.91 21.73 -6.36
C VAL A 65 -18.33 22.83 -7.33
N HIS A 66 -17.82 24.05 -7.09
CA HIS A 66 -18.13 25.27 -7.84
C HIS A 66 -17.87 25.25 -9.37
N ASN A 67 -17.64 24.10 -9.99
CA ASN A 67 -17.49 23.93 -11.44
C ASN A 67 -18.06 22.61 -11.99
N LEU A 68 -18.78 21.82 -11.18
CA LEU A 68 -19.44 20.61 -11.68
C LEU A 68 -20.87 20.95 -12.11
N THR A 69 -21.24 20.57 -13.33
CA THR A 69 -22.62 20.67 -13.81
C THR A 69 -23.55 19.83 -12.92
N VAL A 70 -24.86 20.13 -12.91
CA VAL A 70 -25.88 19.31 -12.23
C VAL A 70 -25.82 17.82 -12.64
N GLU A 71 -25.29 17.52 -13.83
CA GLU A 71 -25.02 16.14 -14.25
C GLU A 71 -23.79 15.53 -13.58
N GLN A 72 -22.74 16.32 -13.35
CA GLN A 72 -21.53 15.88 -12.66
C GLN A 72 -21.72 15.77 -11.13
N SER A 73 -22.61 16.56 -10.53
CA SER A 73 -22.93 16.45 -9.09
C SER A 73 -23.72 15.19 -8.74
N LYS A 74 -24.36 14.53 -9.73
CA LYS A 74 -25.01 13.23 -9.54
C LYS A 74 -24.01 12.07 -9.42
N ALA A 75 -22.79 12.25 -9.94
CA ALA A 75 -21.70 11.28 -9.81
C ALA A 75 -21.01 11.43 -8.44
N THR A 76 -21.74 11.12 -7.37
CA THR A 76 -21.13 11.06 -6.03
C THR A 76 -20.17 9.88 -5.96
N VAL A 77 -18.89 10.17 -5.65
CA VAL A 77 -17.80 9.20 -5.55
C VAL A 77 -18.03 8.18 -4.39
N GLY A 78 -19.07 8.36 -3.57
CA GLY A 78 -19.33 7.59 -2.35
C GLY A 78 -20.38 6.48 -2.42
N GLY A 79 -21.04 6.25 -3.57
CA GLY A 79 -22.15 5.29 -3.69
C GLY A 79 -23.47 5.78 -3.08
N ALA A 80 -24.54 4.98 -3.17
CA ALA A 80 -25.88 5.40 -2.74
C ALA A 80 -26.04 5.40 -1.20
N SER A 81 -26.70 6.43 -0.69
CA SER A 81 -27.12 6.48 0.73
C SER A 81 -28.22 5.47 1.04
N LEU A 82 -28.34 5.10 2.32
CA LEU A 82 -29.43 4.23 2.77
C LEU A 82 -30.81 4.84 2.48
N SER A 83 -31.03 6.13 2.79
CA SER A 83 -32.35 6.76 2.58
C SER A 83 -32.72 6.88 1.11
N TYR A 84 -31.72 7.07 0.25
CA TYR A 84 -31.94 7.00 -1.20
C TYR A 84 -32.47 5.62 -1.59
N LEU A 85 -31.82 4.55 -1.10
CA LEU A 85 -32.26 3.19 -1.37
C LEU A 85 -33.65 2.92 -0.77
N VAL A 86 -33.94 3.39 0.46
CA VAL A 86 -35.29 3.28 1.06
C VAL A 86 -36.33 3.94 0.17
N GLN A 87 -36.08 5.16 -0.30
CA GLN A 87 -37.03 5.86 -1.16
C GLN A 87 -37.17 5.19 -2.53
N LEU A 88 -36.06 4.79 -3.14
CA LEU A 88 -36.06 4.14 -4.45
C LEU A 88 -36.82 2.81 -4.41
N LEU A 89 -36.52 1.98 -3.42
CA LEU A 89 -37.01 0.60 -3.33
C LEU A 89 -38.44 0.52 -2.78
N SER A 90 -38.83 1.42 -1.87
CA SER A 90 -40.22 1.49 -1.39
C SER A 90 -41.22 1.82 -2.50
N LYS A 91 -40.83 2.65 -3.48
CA LYS A 91 -41.66 2.92 -4.68
C LYS A 91 -41.93 1.67 -5.52
N GLN A 92 -41.09 0.64 -5.36
CA GLN A 92 -41.17 -0.63 -6.08
C GLN A 92 -41.68 -1.76 -5.18
N GLY A 93 -42.26 -1.45 -4.01
CA GLY A 93 -42.83 -2.44 -3.09
C GLY A 93 -41.80 -3.21 -2.27
N TYR A 94 -40.57 -2.72 -2.13
CA TYR A 94 -39.54 -3.36 -1.30
C TYR A 94 -39.37 -2.62 0.02
N LEU A 95 -39.25 -3.38 1.10
CA LEU A 95 -39.09 -2.88 2.46
C LEU A 95 -37.73 -3.30 3.02
N LEU A 96 -37.08 -2.39 3.76
CA LEU A 96 -35.82 -2.70 4.45
C LEU A 96 -36.07 -3.80 5.48
N PHE A 97 -35.28 -4.87 5.44
CA PHE A 97 -35.35 -5.96 6.40
C PHE A 97 -34.23 -5.86 7.43
N LYS A 98 -32.97 -5.87 6.98
CA LYS A 98 -31.82 -5.79 7.88
C LYS A 98 -30.59 -5.26 7.16
N MET A 99 -29.57 -4.92 7.93
CA MET A 99 -28.29 -4.47 7.42
C MET A 99 -27.15 -5.29 8.06
N SER A 100 -26.05 -5.46 7.34
CA SER A 100 -24.82 -6.10 7.81
C SER A 100 -23.63 -5.42 7.17
N ASP A 101 -22.75 -4.84 7.99
CA ASP A 101 -21.52 -4.15 7.57
C ASP A 101 -21.80 -3.00 6.58
N PHE A 102 -21.71 -3.30 5.28
CA PHE A 102 -21.89 -2.39 4.15
C PHE A 102 -23.04 -2.80 3.25
N ARG A 103 -23.89 -3.75 3.66
CA ARG A 103 -24.99 -4.29 2.87
C ARG A 103 -26.34 -4.04 3.53
N ALA A 104 -27.32 -3.66 2.72
CA ALA A 104 -28.73 -3.58 3.09
C ALA A 104 -29.50 -4.69 2.35
N ILE A 105 -30.37 -5.37 3.08
CA ILE A 105 -31.23 -6.44 2.57
C ILE A 105 -32.66 -5.92 2.55
N TRP A 106 -33.30 -6.08 1.39
CA TRP A 106 -34.65 -5.59 1.11
C TRP A 106 -35.53 -6.77 0.70
N VAL A 107 -36.77 -6.75 1.15
CA VAL A 107 -37.74 -7.82 0.90
C VAL A 107 -38.97 -7.22 0.23
N HIS A 108 -39.46 -7.86 -0.83
CA HIS A 108 -40.70 -7.45 -1.47
C HIS A 108 -41.88 -7.57 -0.50
N GLU A 109 -42.81 -6.62 -0.49
CA GLU A 109 -43.92 -6.52 0.46
C GLU A 109 -44.79 -7.78 0.52
N GLY A 110 -44.91 -8.49 -0.60
CA GLY A 110 -45.63 -9.77 -0.69
C GLY A 110 -45.02 -10.91 0.13
N LEU A 111 -43.81 -10.74 0.67
CA LEU A 111 -43.11 -11.73 1.49
C LEU A 111 -43.01 -11.34 2.97
N THR A 112 -43.49 -10.17 3.39
CA THR A 112 -43.33 -9.69 4.78
C THR A 112 -43.88 -10.65 5.80
N ALA A 113 -45.09 -11.17 5.59
CA ALA A 113 -45.74 -12.13 6.50
C ALA A 113 -44.89 -13.40 6.73
N TYR A 114 -44.16 -13.85 5.72
CA TYR A 114 -43.25 -14.99 5.85
C TYR A 114 -42.09 -14.64 6.79
N PHE A 115 -41.46 -13.47 6.60
CA PHE A 115 -40.37 -13.01 7.45
C PHE A 115 -40.80 -12.68 8.88
N GLU A 116 -41.95 -12.04 9.07
CA GLU A 116 -42.52 -11.74 10.39
C GLU A 116 -42.90 -13.02 11.15
N SER A 117 -43.33 -14.08 10.45
CA SER A 117 -43.58 -15.38 11.08
C SER A 117 -42.30 -16.09 11.53
N ALA A 118 -41.18 -15.84 10.84
CA ALA A 118 -39.88 -16.42 11.14
C ALA A 118 -39.13 -15.65 12.25
N HIS A 119 -39.46 -14.38 12.47
CA HIS A 119 -38.79 -13.49 13.43
C HIS A 119 -39.82 -12.76 14.29
N ALA A 120 -40.04 -13.23 15.52
CA ALA A 120 -41.08 -12.70 16.41
C ALA A 120 -40.95 -11.19 16.73
N ASP A 121 -39.73 -10.65 16.68
CA ASP A 121 -39.45 -9.23 16.96
C ASP A 121 -39.41 -8.36 15.68
N LEU A 122 -39.66 -8.95 14.51
CA LEU A 122 -39.65 -8.24 13.23
C LEU A 122 -41.05 -7.71 12.93
N THR A 123 -41.13 -6.44 12.58
CA THR A 123 -42.34 -5.81 12.04
C THR A 123 -41.92 -4.87 10.92
N PHE A 124 -42.52 -5.03 9.74
CA PHE A 124 -42.27 -4.13 8.62
C PHE A 124 -43.18 -2.89 8.66
N PRO A 125 -42.71 -1.72 8.18
CA PRO A 125 -41.33 -1.44 7.74
C PRO A 125 -40.38 -1.33 8.93
N VAL A 126 -39.15 -1.84 8.76
CA VAL A 126 -38.09 -1.65 9.76
C VAL A 126 -37.66 -0.19 9.76
N ASP A 127 -37.52 0.39 10.96
CA ASP A 127 -37.02 1.75 11.12
C ASP A 127 -35.59 1.86 10.57
N GLU A 128 -35.42 2.72 9.58
CA GLU A 128 -34.15 2.92 8.87
C GLU A 128 -33.01 3.27 9.84
N TRP A 129 -33.31 4.10 10.83
CA TRP A 129 -32.35 4.60 11.81
C TRP A 129 -31.92 3.52 12.79
N ALA A 130 -32.88 2.76 13.32
CA ALA A 130 -32.61 1.60 14.16
C ALA A 130 -31.74 0.59 13.40
N CYS A 131 -32.04 0.34 12.14
CA CYS A 131 -31.28 -0.58 11.29
C CYS A 131 -29.84 -0.08 11.05
N PHE A 132 -29.67 1.21 10.73
CA PHE A 132 -28.35 1.84 10.53
C PHE A 132 -27.48 1.78 11.79
N LEU A 133 -28.04 2.10 12.95
CA LEU A 133 -27.33 2.08 14.23
C LEU A 133 -26.94 0.67 14.67
N GLN A 134 -27.76 -0.34 14.35
CA GLN A 134 -27.49 -1.73 14.70
C GLN A 134 -26.50 -2.42 13.75
N ALA A 135 -26.38 -1.98 12.51
CA ALA A 135 -25.59 -2.67 11.50
C ALA A 135 -24.20 -2.10 11.27
N SER A 136 -24.01 -0.81 11.55
CA SER A 136 -22.74 -0.17 11.27
C SER A 136 -21.67 -0.60 12.30
N PRO A 137 -20.54 -1.19 11.86
CA PRO A 137 -19.42 -1.55 12.73
C PRO A 137 -18.89 -0.33 13.52
N VAL A 138 -19.11 0.86 12.95
CA VAL A 138 -18.78 2.17 13.53
C VAL A 138 -19.56 2.49 14.82
N TYR A 139 -20.74 1.88 15.02
CA TYR A 139 -21.59 2.11 16.19
C TYR A 139 -21.70 0.91 17.14
N THR A 140 -21.54 -0.34 16.65
CA THR A 140 -21.82 -1.55 17.44
C THR A 140 -20.63 -2.15 18.18
N GLY A 141 -19.39 -1.75 17.86
CA GLY A 141 -18.25 -1.86 18.78
C GLY A 141 -17.70 -3.27 19.01
N ASP A 142 -16.72 -3.62 18.18
CA ASP A 142 -15.74 -4.69 18.36
C ASP A 142 -14.32 -4.14 18.67
N GLY A 143 -14.20 -2.84 18.94
CA GLY A 143 -12.97 -2.18 19.43
C GLY A 143 -12.35 -1.16 18.47
N ARG A 144 -12.93 -0.95 17.28
CA ARG A 144 -12.49 0.10 16.34
C ARG A 144 -13.45 1.29 16.42
N ALA A 145 -13.03 2.34 17.14
CA ALA A 145 -13.65 3.67 17.24
C ALA A 145 -15.20 3.72 17.22
N LYS A 146 -15.83 3.57 18.39
CA LYS A 146 -17.25 3.92 18.55
C LYS A 146 -17.44 5.42 18.30
N PHE A 147 -18.25 5.80 17.33
CA PHE A 147 -18.70 7.19 17.25
C PHE A 147 -19.54 7.51 18.50
N PRO A 148 -19.24 8.62 19.22
CA PRO A 148 -20.08 9.05 20.33
C PRO A 148 -21.52 9.27 19.86
N LEU A 149 -22.49 8.67 20.55
CA LEU A 149 -23.92 8.85 20.25
C LEU A 149 -24.34 10.34 20.25
N SER A 150 -23.60 11.18 20.98
CA SER A 150 -23.78 12.64 20.98
C SER A 150 -23.55 13.27 19.61
N TYR A 151 -22.58 12.78 18.82
CA TYR A 151 -22.33 13.30 17.46
C TYR A 151 -23.45 12.90 16.51
N THR A 152 -23.93 11.66 16.60
CA THR A 152 -25.05 11.20 15.78
C THR A 152 -26.35 11.95 16.09
N ARG A 153 -26.57 12.33 17.36
CA ARG A 153 -27.71 13.16 17.76
C ARG A 153 -27.63 14.58 17.24
N GLU A 154 -26.44 15.18 17.22
CA GLU A 154 -26.23 16.52 16.65
C GLU A 154 -26.62 16.54 15.17
N TRP A 155 -26.14 15.57 14.39
CA TRP A 155 -26.45 15.45 12.96
C TRP A 155 -27.94 15.30 12.64
N LEU A 156 -28.68 14.67 13.55
CA LEU A 156 -30.11 14.41 13.43
C LEU A 156 -30.99 15.62 13.74
N LEU A 157 -30.49 16.51 14.60
CA LEU A 157 -31.27 17.62 15.17
C LEU A 157 -30.83 18.97 14.62
N ASP A 158 -29.75 19.01 13.83
CA ASP A 158 -29.27 20.22 13.20
C ASP A 158 -30.23 20.64 12.07
N SER A 159 -30.71 21.88 12.16
CA SER A 159 -31.56 22.50 11.16
C SER A 159 -30.79 22.89 9.89
N ASP A 160 -29.47 23.04 9.97
CA ASP A 160 -28.60 23.28 8.84
C ASP A 160 -28.02 21.95 8.34
N VAL A 161 -28.67 21.35 7.36
CA VAL A 161 -28.23 20.08 6.74
C VAL A 161 -26.77 20.15 6.25
N TYR A 162 -26.32 21.31 5.78
CA TYR A 162 -24.97 21.51 5.26
C TYR A 162 -23.95 21.68 6.39
N GLY A 163 -24.28 22.47 7.41
CA GLY A 163 -23.51 22.57 8.65
C GLY A 163 -23.34 21.21 9.33
N ALA A 164 -24.44 20.46 9.42
CA ALA A 164 -24.46 19.11 9.93
C ALA A 164 -23.57 18.15 9.12
N LEU A 165 -23.59 18.25 7.79
CA LEU A 165 -22.74 17.46 6.89
C LEU A 165 -21.25 17.83 7.05
N GLN A 166 -20.94 19.11 7.17
CA GLN A 166 -19.58 19.58 7.43
C GLN A 166 -19.11 19.11 8.81
N HIS A 167 -19.97 19.15 9.82
CA HIS A 167 -19.69 18.64 11.16
C HIS A 167 -19.53 17.12 11.14
N ALA A 168 -20.38 16.41 10.40
CA ALA A 168 -20.27 14.97 10.19
C ALA A 168 -18.97 14.63 9.50
N TRP A 169 -18.64 15.33 8.41
CA TRP A 169 -17.37 15.15 7.70
C TRP A 169 -16.18 15.51 8.59
N ASN A 170 -16.25 16.57 9.39
CA ASN A 170 -15.19 16.97 10.31
C ASN A 170 -15.04 16.00 11.48
N ASN A 171 -16.13 15.41 11.97
CA ASN A 171 -16.13 14.41 13.03
C ASN A 171 -15.67 13.05 12.49
N ILE A 172 -16.13 12.67 11.30
CA ILE A 172 -15.64 11.48 10.58
C ILE A 172 -14.18 11.66 10.24
N SER A 173 -13.77 12.81 9.70
CA SER A 173 -12.37 13.16 9.45
C SER A 173 -11.58 13.26 10.75
N GLY A 174 -12.16 13.73 11.84
CA GLY A 174 -11.52 13.76 13.17
C GLY A 174 -11.28 12.35 13.71
N ILE A 175 -12.21 11.44 13.47
CA ILE A 175 -12.12 10.03 13.87
C ILE A 175 -11.27 9.20 12.87
N SER A 176 -11.29 9.57 11.58
CA SER A 176 -10.54 8.93 10.49
C SER A 176 -9.16 9.58 10.23
N SER A 177 -8.82 10.69 10.91
CA SER A 177 -7.55 11.43 10.77
C SER A 177 -6.36 10.79 11.50
N GLY A 178 -6.21 9.48 11.32
CA GLY A 178 -4.98 8.99 10.69
C GLY A 178 -4.90 9.47 9.22
N SER A 179 -5.01 10.78 8.98
CA SER A 179 -5.54 11.44 7.77
C SER A 179 -4.77 11.15 6.49
N PRO A 180 -5.42 11.33 5.33
CA PRO A 180 -4.83 12.22 4.34
C PRO A 180 -5.84 13.28 3.88
N PHE A 181 -5.48 14.55 4.01
CA PHE A 181 -5.66 15.69 3.09
C PHE A 181 -5.74 16.98 3.91
N THR A 182 -4.64 17.73 3.94
CA THR A 182 -4.63 19.15 4.28
C THR A 182 -4.73 19.97 3.00
N LEU A 183 -5.80 20.77 2.89
CA LEU A 183 -5.99 21.80 1.86
C LEU A 183 -5.25 23.07 2.30
N ASP A 184 -4.10 23.34 1.70
CA ASP A 184 -3.52 24.69 1.72
C ASP A 184 -3.91 25.43 0.44
N LEU A 185 -4.84 26.38 0.61
CA LEU A 185 -5.17 27.42 -0.37
C LEU A 185 -4.14 28.55 -0.26
N VAL A 186 -3.31 28.76 -1.28
CA VAL A 186 -2.72 30.07 -1.55
C VAL A 186 -2.76 30.37 -3.05
N ARG A 187 -3.44 31.47 -3.38
CA ARG A 187 -3.39 32.22 -4.64
C ARG A 187 -1.98 32.75 -4.87
N GLU A 188 -1.43 32.59 -6.08
CA GLU A 188 -0.76 33.71 -6.76
C GLU A 188 -0.68 33.48 -8.28
N THR A 189 -1.07 34.52 -9.01
CA THR A 189 -1.01 34.69 -10.47
C THR A 189 0.40 35.04 -10.94
N ARG A 190 0.87 34.47 -12.07
CA ARG A 190 1.41 35.25 -13.22
C ARG A 190 1.77 34.39 -14.44
N ASP A 191 1.49 35.00 -15.59
CA ASP A 191 1.78 34.61 -16.97
C ASP A 191 3.27 34.35 -17.26
N VAL A 192 3.56 33.34 -18.10
CA VAL A 192 4.33 33.41 -19.38
C VAL A 192 4.06 32.07 -20.09
N GLY A 193 3.60 31.97 -21.34
CA GLY A 193 4.31 32.30 -22.58
C GLY A 193 4.26 31.12 -23.55
N PHE A 194 3.75 31.37 -24.75
CA PHE A 194 3.60 30.42 -25.87
C PHE A 194 4.91 29.75 -26.31
N GLY A 195 4.82 28.51 -26.79
CA GLY A 195 5.88 27.87 -27.58
C GLY A 195 5.48 26.49 -28.11
N GLY A 196 4.88 26.45 -29.30
CA GLY A 196 4.53 25.19 -29.98
C GLY A 196 5.73 24.50 -30.62
N ALA A 197 5.67 23.18 -30.74
CA ALA A 197 6.39 22.43 -31.77
C ALA A 197 5.64 21.16 -32.16
N ARG A 198 5.57 20.94 -33.47
CA ARG A 198 4.86 19.91 -34.21
C ARG A 198 5.86 18.82 -34.61
N ARG A 199 5.37 17.57 -34.69
CA ARG A 199 5.87 16.40 -35.48
C ARG A 199 7.20 15.78 -34.98
N GLN A 200 7.42 14.46 -35.05
CA GLN A 200 7.15 13.57 -36.17
C GLN A 200 7.14 12.09 -35.70
N ARG A 201 6.20 11.29 -36.21
CA ARG A 201 6.22 9.83 -36.14
C ARG A 201 7.30 9.29 -37.08
N ALA A 202 8.04 8.27 -36.65
CA ALA A 202 8.66 7.29 -37.54
C ALA A 202 8.41 5.89 -36.97
N ALA A 203 7.72 5.08 -37.77
CA ALA A 203 7.52 3.67 -37.54
C ALA A 203 8.72 2.90 -38.12
N ALA A 204 9.21 1.90 -37.40
CA ALA A 204 9.96 0.80 -37.98
C ALA A 204 9.74 -0.45 -37.13
N GLY A 205 9.03 -1.42 -37.69
CA GLY A 205 8.94 -2.77 -37.13
C GLY A 205 10.17 -3.59 -37.47
N GLN A 206 10.42 -4.65 -36.69
CA GLN A 206 11.02 -5.88 -37.20
C GLN A 206 10.86 -7.05 -36.21
N THR A 207 10.10 -8.03 -36.68
CA THR A 207 10.31 -9.49 -36.62
C THR A 207 10.86 -10.13 -35.36
N ALA A 208 9.99 -10.93 -34.74
CA ALA A 208 10.31 -11.93 -33.74
C ALA A 208 11.18 -13.06 -34.31
N ARG A 209 12.25 -13.40 -33.58
CA ARG A 209 12.90 -14.71 -33.64
C ARG A 209 12.83 -15.32 -32.24
N SER A 210 12.23 -16.50 -32.17
CA SER A 210 12.24 -17.38 -31.01
C SER A 210 13.68 -17.84 -30.74
N ALA A 211 14.18 -17.58 -29.54
CA ALA A 211 15.46 -18.10 -29.07
C ALA A 211 15.20 -19.05 -27.90
N GLN A 212 15.50 -20.33 -28.12
CA GLN A 212 15.70 -21.32 -27.06
C GLN A 212 16.88 -20.85 -26.18
N VAL A 213 16.63 -20.71 -24.88
CA VAL A 213 17.65 -20.37 -23.89
C VAL A 213 18.46 -21.64 -23.58
N GLN A 214 19.66 -21.74 -24.15
CA GLN A 214 20.72 -22.61 -23.62
C GLN A 214 21.46 -21.84 -22.51
N LEU A 215 21.46 -22.40 -21.30
CA LEU A 215 22.25 -21.94 -20.16
C LEU A 215 23.74 -22.14 -20.47
N VAL A 216 24.40 -21.10 -21.01
CA VAL A 216 25.85 -21.07 -21.17
C VAL A 216 26.45 -20.66 -19.82
N ASN A 217 27.15 -21.58 -19.17
CA ASN A 217 28.00 -21.33 -18.00
C ASN A 217 29.19 -20.44 -18.39
N ASN A 218 28.98 -19.13 -18.44
CA ASN A 218 30.02 -18.14 -18.72
C ASN A 218 30.77 -17.81 -17.41
N ARG A 219 31.90 -18.48 -17.16
CA ARG A 219 32.87 -18.09 -16.11
C ARG A 219 33.71 -16.90 -16.58
N GLY A 220 33.07 -15.77 -16.87
CA GLY A 220 33.77 -14.49 -16.89
C GLY A 220 34.15 -14.15 -15.44
N SER A 221 35.42 -13.88 -15.17
CA SER A 221 35.90 -13.48 -13.85
C SER A 221 35.30 -12.12 -13.47
N HIS A 222 34.13 -12.13 -12.82
CA HIS A 222 33.59 -10.95 -12.18
C HIS A 222 34.53 -10.53 -11.04
N PRO A 223 34.77 -9.21 -10.84
CA PRO A 223 35.58 -8.75 -9.73
C PRO A 223 34.95 -9.22 -8.42
N ALA A 224 35.70 -9.96 -7.61
CA ALA A 224 35.25 -10.36 -6.29
C ALA A 224 35.11 -9.10 -5.42
N PHE A 225 33.96 -8.94 -4.75
CA PHE A 225 33.77 -7.90 -3.75
C PHE A 225 34.69 -8.17 -2.55
N SER A 226 35.30 -7.13 -1.97
CA SER A 226 36.27 -7.26 -0.87
C SER A 226 35.85 -6.45 0.36
N CYS A 227 35.53 -7.14 1.46
CA CYS A 227 35.20 -6.47 2.74
C CYS A 227 36.30 -5.53 3.23
N SER A 228 37.57 -5.80 2.89
CA SER A 228 38.70 -5.03 3.42
C SER A 228 38.76 -3.59 2.91
N ALA A 229 38.30 -3.35 1.68
CA ALA A 229 38.12 -2.01 1.12
C ALA A 229 36.86 -1.35 1.70
N PHE A 230 35.82 -2.16 1.97
CA PHE A 230 34.58 -1.69 2.53
C PHE A 230 34.70 -1.23 3.99
N GLN A 231 35.46 -1.93 4.86
CA GLN A 231 35.45 -1.70 6.32
C GLN A 231 36.46 -0.67 6.86
N LYS A 232 37.60 -0.42 6.19
CA LYS A 232 38.62 0.52 6.71
C LYS A 232 38.17 1.97 6.58
N GLY A 233 37.74 2.58 7.69
CA GLY A 233 37.26 3.97 7.69
C GLY A 233 35.98 4.15 6.87
N SER A 234 35.14 3.11 6.84
CA SER A 234 34.09 2.93 5.84
C SER A 234 33.17 4.15 5.74
N ILE A 235 33.09 4.72 4.54
CA ILE A 235 32.07 5.69 4.15
C ILE A 235 30.67 5.17 4.55
N PHE A 236 30.46 3.85 4.49
CA PHE A 236 29.22 3.20 4.92
C PHE A 236 28.88 3.40 6.40
N ALA A 237 29.83 3.21 7.33
CA ALA A 237 29.56 3.42 8.76
C ALA A 237 29.19 4.88 9.08
N HIS A 238 29.83 5.82 8.38
CA HIS A 238 29.56 7.25 8.57
C HIS A 238 28.27 7.70 7.89
N ASN A 239 28.03 7.30 6.65
CA ASN A 239 26.90 7.78 5.85
C ASN A 239 25.63 6.94 6.07
N GLY A 240 25.77 5.68 6.45
CA GLY A 240 24.71 4.70 6.53
C GLY A 240 24.37 4.03 5.19
N PHE A 241 24.99 4.46 4.10
CA PHE A 241 24.80 3.91 2.75
C PHE A 241 26.11 3.86 1.94
N HIS A 242 26.14 3.00 0.91
CA HIS A 242 27.27 2.76 0.01
C HIS A 242 26.76 2.48 -1.40
N MET A 243 27.58 2.82 -2.41
CA MET A 243 27.31 2.49 -3.81
C MET A 243 28.47 1.70 -4.38
N GLU A 244 28.18 0.57 -5.01
CA GLU A 244 29.17 -0.29 -5.68
C GLU A 244 28.89 -0.32 -7.19
N PRO A 245 29.72 0.34 -8.01
CA PRO A 245 29.51 0.41 -9.45
C PRO A 245 29.84 -0.91 -10.15
N GLY A 246 28.98 -1.33 -11.08
CA GLY A 246 29.22 -2.52 -11.92
C GLY A 246 29.34 -3.85 -11.18
N LEU A 247 28.79 -3.97 -9.97
CA LEU A 247 28.82 -5.20 -9.18
C LEU A 247 28.09 -6.36 -9.85
N ILE A 248 27.04 -6.06 -10.63
CA ILE A 248 26.20 -7.03 -11.31
C ILE A 248 26.41 -6.98 -12.83
N GLY A 249 26.61 -8.15 -13.45
CA GLY A 249 26.77 -8.28 -14.89
C GLY A 249 25.49 -7.99 -15.70
N GLU A 250 25.65 -7.42 -16.90
CA GLU A 250 24.54 -7.05 -17.80
C GLU A 250 23.62 -8.22 -18.18
N SER A 251 24.11 -9.47 -18.18
CA SER A 251 23.26 -10.64 -18.44
C SER A 251 22.17 -10.81 -17.39
N LEU A 252 22.49 -10.63 -16.11
CA LEU A 252 21.55 -10.75 -14.99
C LEU A 252 20.56 -9.60 -14.98
N ILE A 253 21.06 -8.37 -15.19
CA ILE A 253 20.24 -7.16 -15.33
C ILE A 253 19.23 -7.33 -16.46
N ARG A 254 19.65 -7.88 -17.62
CA ARG A 254 18.77 -8.11 -18.76
C ARG A 254 17.67 -9.11 -18.45
N ASN A 255 17.96 -10.20 -17.73
CA ASN A 255 16.96 -11.18 -17.33
C ASN A 255 15.90 -10.55 -16.43
N ALA A 256 16.32 -9.82 -15.39
CA ALA A 256 15.40 -9.12 -14.52
C ALA A 256 14.60 -8.02 -15.24
N ARG A 257 15.24 -7.28 -16.16
CA ARG A 257 14.56 -6.28 -17.01
C ARG A 257 13.51 -6.91 -17.92
N ASN A 258 13.72 -8.14 -18.40
CA ASN A 258 12.71 -8.85 -19.21
C ASN A 258 11.48 -9.23 -18.36
N VAL A 259 11.68 -9.64 -17.10
CA VAL A 259 10.58 -9.87 -16.15
C VAL A 259 9.82 -8.57 -15.88
N ALA A 260 10.53 -7.48 -15.61
CA ALA A 260 9.96 -6.15 -15.40
C ALA A 260 9.09 -5.69 -16.58
N LYS A 261 9.58 -5.84 -17.82
CA LYS A 261 8.81 -5.51 -19.03
C LYS A 261 7.54 -6.36 -19.19
N ARG A 262 7.58 -7.64 -18.80
CA ARG A 262 6.36 -8.48 -18.83
C ARG A 262 5.33 -8.00 -17.84
N LEU A 263 5.75 -7.63 -16.63
CA LEU A 263 4.88 -7.05 -15.61
C LEU A 263 4.30 -5.71 -16.08
N GLU A 264 5.14 -4.84 -16.64
CA GLU A 264 4.70 -3.57 -17.22
C GLU A 264 3.60 -3.77 -18.27
N LEU A 265 3.82 -4.68 -19.23
CA LEU A 265 2.82 -5.01 -20.26
C LEU A 265 1.54 -5.63 -19.67
N LYS A 266 1.67 -6.48 -18.65
CA LYS A 266 0.54 -7.12 -17.97
C LYS A 266 -0.36 -6.09 -17.28
N PHE A 267 0.24 -5.05 -16.68
CA PHE A 267 -0.47 -4.08 -15.84
C PHE A 267 -0.62 -2.69 -16.46
N ALA A 268 -0.11 -2.46 -17.69
CA ALA A 268 -0.13 -1.14 -18.35
C ALA A 268 -1.50 -0.47 -18.45
N LYS A 269 -2.60 -1.23 -18.42
CA LYS A 269 -3.96 -0.70 -18.52
C LYS A 269 -4.63 -0.42 -17.17
N SER A 270 -4.10 -0.96 -16.08
CA SER A 270 -4.75 -0.95 -14.77
C SER A 270 -4.07 -0.05 -13.74
N LEU A 271 -2.85 0.42 -14.03
CA LEU A 271 -2.05 1.17 -13.08
C LEU A 271 -2.13 2.68 -13.37
N PRO A 272 -2.59 3.50 -12.41
CA PRO A 272 -2.37 4.95 -12.44
C PRO A 272 -0.93 5.35 -12.79
N LEU A 273 -0.74 6.36 -13.64
CA LEU A 273 0.60 6.75 -14.08
C LEU A 273 1.37 7.59 -13.05
N ASP A 274 0.73 8.01 -11.97
CA ASP A 274 1.27 8.91 -10.94
C ASP A 274 1.73 8.20 -9.65
N SER A 275 1.63 6.87 -9.61
CA SER A 275 1.91 6.07 -8.41
C SER A 275 3.18 5.21 -8.53
N VAL A 276 3.73 4.82 -7.39
CA VAL A 276 4.82 3.83 -7.26
C VAL A 276 4.19 2.44 -7.05
N TYR A 277 4.77 1.41 -7.66
CA TYR A 277 4.25 0.04 -7.57
C TYR A 277 5.30 -0.95 -7.11
N ASP A 278 4.93 -1.73 -6.11
CA ASP A 278 5.75 -2.78 -5.53
C ASP A 278 5.21 -4.15 -5.94
N PHE A 279 5.97 -4.86 -6.76
CA PHE A 279 5.66 -6.23 -7.17
C PHE A 279 6.47 -7.20 -6.30
N GLU A 280 5.83 -7.70 -5.25
CA GLU A 280 6.41 -8.70 -4.36
C GLU A 280 6.60 -10.05 -5.08
N VAL A 281 7.80 -10.62 -5.03
CA VAL A 281 8.12 -11.91 -5.69
C VAL A 281 7.27 -13.09 -5.17
N ARG A 282 6.75 -13.00 -3.93
CA ARG A 282 5.85 -14.00 -3.32
C ARG A 282 4.43 -14.03 -3.89
N ARG A 283 4.07 -13.15 -4.82
CA ARG A 283 2.71 -13.10 -5.39
C ARG A 283 2.67 -13.82 -6.74
N LYS A 284 1.94 -14.94 -6.79
CA LYS A 284 1.73 -15.72 -8.02
C LYS A 284 1.02 -14.92 -9.12
N THR A 285 0.20 -13.95 -8.73
CA THR A 285 -0.43 -12.98 -9.62
C THR A 285 0.60 -12.12 -10.36
N TYR A 286 1.82 -11.97 -9.85
CA TYR A 286 2.89 -11.21 -10.47
C TYR A 286 3.93 -12.11 -11.12
N PHE A 287 4.43 -13.12 -10.41
CA PHE A 287 5.58 -13.92 -10.85
C PHE A 287 5.21 -15.38 -11.09
N SER A 288 5.41 -15.83 -12.32
CA SER A 288 5.38 -17.26 -12.68
C SER A 288 6.68 -17.96 -12.30
N GLU A 289 6.68 -19.30 -12.27
CA GLU A 289 7.91 -20.10 -12.10
C GLU A 289 9.02 -19.68 -13.08
N HIS A 290 8.66 -19.40 -14.34
CA HIS A 290 9.61 -18.94 -15.34
C HIS A 290 10.21 -17.55 -15.00
N ASP A 291 9.41 -16.63 -14.46
CA ASP A 291 9.91 -15.34 -13.98
C ASP A 291 10.88 -15.53 -12.82
N LEU A 292 10.56 -16.43 -11.88
CA LEU A 292 11.43 -16.78 -10.76
C LEU A 292 12.77 -17.37 -11.22
N GLN A 293 12.75 -18.29 -12.18
CA GLN A 293 13.97 -18.87 -12.76
C GLN A 293 14.88 -17.79 -13.38
N LEU A 294 14.30 -16.73 -13.97
CA LEU A 294 15.06 -15.62 -14.54
C LEU A 294 15.59 -14.64 -13.49
N MET A 295 14.87 -14.44 -12.39
CA MET A 295 15.26 -13.56 -11.28
C MET A 295 16.27 -14.22 -10.34
N ALA A 296 16.19 -15.53 -10.14
CA ALA A 296 16.97 -16.26 -9.14
C ALA A 296 18.48 -16.01 -9.21
N PRO A 297 19.14 -15.99 -10.39
CA PRO A 297 20.58 -15.75 -10.46
C PRO A 297 20.99 -14.35 -9.98
N LEU A 298 20.11 -13.35 -10.05
CA LEU A 298 20.36 -12.02 -9.49
C LEU A 298 20.18 -12.04 -7.96
N ILE A 299 19.10 -12.65 -7.48
CA ILE A 299 18.78 -12.75 -6.03
C ILE A 299 19.87 -13.54 -5.29
N LEU A 300 20.37 -14.61 -5.92
CA LEU A 300 21.40 -15.49 -5.38
C LEU A 300 22.82 -15.05 -5.74
N HIS A 301 23.03 -13.81 -6.21
CA HIS A 301 24.33 -13.40 -6.68
C HIS A 301 25.34 -13.30 -5.52
N PRO A 302 26.45 -14.08 -5.53
CA PRO A 302 27.35 -14.17 -4.38
C PRO A 302 27.93 -12.82 -3.94
N ALA A 303 28.22 -11.93 -4.90
CA ALA A 303 28.77 -10.62 -4.58
C ALA A 303 27.78 -9.71 -3.80
N LEU A 304 26.47 -9.91 -3.95
CA LEU A 304 25.47 -9.20 -3.14
C LEU A 304 25.46 -9.75 -1.71
N HIS A 305 25.59 -11.06 -1.54
CA HIS A 305 25.64 -11.70 -0.23
C HIS A 305 26.94 -11.37 0.50
N ASP A 306 28.06 -11.29 -0.21
CA ASP A 306 29.34 -10.80 0.32
C ASP A 306 29.19 -9.33 0.77
N LEU A 307 28.63 -8.45 -0.09
CA LEU A 307 28.35 -7.07 0.28
C LEU A 307 27.49 -6.98 1.55
N ALA A 308 26.42 -7.77 1.62
CA ALA A 308 25.54 -7.80 2.78
C ALA A 308 26.25 -8.28 4.05
N ALA A 309 27.02 -9.37 3.97
CA ALA A 309 27.82 -9.90 5.07
C ALA A 309 28.82 -8.86 5.60
N CYS A 310 29.54 -8.19 4.70
CA CYS A 310 30.50 -7.14 5.07
C CYS A 310 29.82 -5.93 5.74
N ALA A 311 28.67 -5.50 5.22
CA ALA A 311 27.95 -4.32 5.69
C ALA A 311 27.24 -4.54 7.04
N LEU A 312 26.73 -5.75 7.24
CA LEU A 312 26.09 -6.18 8.49
C LEU A 312 27.11 -6.65 9.54
N GLY A 313 28.36 -6.94 9.15
CA GLY A 313 29.38 -7.45 10.07
C GLY A 313 29.05 -8.87 10.55
N THR A 314 28.54 -9.71 9.66
CA THR A 314 28.08 -11.07 9.96
C THR A 314 28.58 -12.08 8.94
N GLU A 315 28.68 -13.33 9.35
CA GLU A 315 28.96 -14.47 8.47
C GLU A 315 27.67 -15.21 8.05
N GLU A 316 26.54 -14.90 8.68
CA GLU A 316 25.24 -15.46 8.33
C GLU A 316 24.29 -14.37 7.83
N VAL A 317 23.88 -14.49 6.57
CA VAL A 317 22.98 -13.55 5.93
C VAL A 317 21.75 -14.30 5.45
N ARG A 318 20.58 -13.75 5.79
CA ARG A 318 19.30 -14.20 5.25
C ARG A 318 18.58 -13.09 4.51
N ILE A 319 17.62 -13.48 3.67
CA ILE A 319 16.63 -12.58 3.09
C ILE A 319 15.31 -12.81 3.85
N PRO A 320 14.94 -11.93 4.81
CA PRO A 320 13.75 -12.14 5.67
C PRO A 320 12.43 -11.87 4.93
N ILE A 321 12.49 -11.14 3.81
CA ILE A 321 11.34 -10.78 2.98
C ILE A 321 11.78 -10.98 1.53
N LEU A 322 10.97 -11.69 0.73
CA LEU A 322 11.32 -11.89 -0.68
C LEU A 322 11.53 -10.55 -1.40
N PRO A 323 12.45 -10.50 -2.37
CA PRO A 323 12.73 -9.29 -3.11
C PRO A 323 11.50 -8.63 -3.70
N ILE A 324 11.55 -7.30 -3.78
CA ILE A 324 10.51 -6.46 -4.37
C ILE A 324 11.04 -5.96 -5.70
N LEU A 325 10.24 -6.07 -6.75
CA LEU A 325 10.50 -5.38 -8.00
C LEU A 325 9.68 -4.08 -7.99
N ARG A 326 10.35 -2.93 -7.92
CA ARG A 326 9.70 -1.62 -7.76
C ARG A 326 9.67 -0.85 -9.07
N MET A 327 8.48 -0.40 -9.46
CA MET A 327 8.21 0.39 -10.66
C MET A 327 7.87 1.84 -10.31
N MET A 328 8.48 2.79 -11.02
CA MET A 328 7.96 4.15 -11.11
C MET A 328 7.75 4.51 -12.57
N PRO A 329 6.50 4.54 -13.08
CA PRO A 329 6.22 4.99 -14.44
C PRO A 329 6.57 6.48 -14.65
N PRO A 330 6.66 6.96 -15.90
CA PRO A 330 6.76 8.38 -16.20
C PRO A 330 5.60 9.16 -15.57
N GLY A 331 5.93 10.21 -14.82
CA GLY A 331 4.98 11.03 -14.06
C GLY A 331 4.80 10.60 -12.61
N ALA A 332 5.28 9.41 -12.21
CA ALA A 332 5.14 8.90 -10.85
C ALA A 332 5.68 9.90 -9.82
N THR A 333 4.85 10.14 -8.79
CA THR A 333 5.15 11.07 -7.70
C THR A 333 6.38 10.63 -6.91
N GLN A 334 7.00 11.59 -6.22
CA GLN A 334 8.13 11.29 -5.35
C GLN A 334 7.69 10.42 -4.17
N ILE A 335 8.57 9.52 -3.73
CA ILE A 335 8.42 8.85 -2.44
C ILE A 335 8.86 9.88 -1.38
N SER A 336 8.09 10.05 -0.30
CA SER A 336 8.45 10.98 0.77
C SER A 336 9.72 10.54 1.52
N TRP A 337 10.30 11.45 2.29
CA TRP A 337 11.30 11.08 3.27
C TRP A 337 10.72 10.09 4.28
N HIS A 338 11.38 8.94 4.44
CA HIS A 338 10.96 7.87 5.35
C HIS A 338 12.17 7.06 5.83
N LEU A 339 11.88 6.14 6.76
CA LEU A 339 12.77 5.05 7.16
C LEU A 339 12.11 3.72 6.76
N ASP A 340 12.87 2.74 6.27
CA ASP A 340 12.30 1.46 5.76
C ASP A 340 11.56 0.66 6.86
N PHE A 341 11.85 0.91 8.14
CA PHE A 341 11.14 0.23 9.23
C PHE A 341 9.63 0.53 9.23
N GLU A 342 9.20 1.66 8.67
CA GLU A 342 7.79 2.09 8.65
C GLU A 342 6.90 1.06 7.95
N ASP A 343 7.39 0.52 6.83
CA ASP A 343 6.70 -0.50 6.04
C ASP A 343 6.73 -1.86 6.77
N TRP A 344 7.84 -2.15 7.45
CA TRP A 344 8.10 -3.48 7.99
C TRP A 344 7.66 -3.71 9.43
N ARG A 345 7.41 -2.65 10.21
CA ARG A 345 6.86 -2.79 11.58
C ARG A 345 5.55 -3.59 11.60
N SER A 346 4.79 -3.57 10.50
CA SER A 346 3.57 -4.35 10.34
C SER A 346 3.81 -5.87 10.33
N HIS A 347 5.02 -6.31 9.96
CA HIS A 347 5.45 -7.71 9.84
C HIS A 347 6.06 -8.27 11.12
N LEU A 348 6.49 -7.40 12.03
CA LEU A 348 7.30 -7.72 13.20
C LEU A 348 6.50 -8.31 14.35
N SER A 349 5.43 -7.63 14.77
CA SER A 349 4.57 -8.14 15.83
C SER A 349 3.22 -7.42 15.86
N GLN A 350 2.22 -8.06 16.46
CA GLN A 350 0.95 -7.38 16.77
C GLN A 350 1.17 -6.20 17.73
N THR A 351 2.18 -6.29 18.61
CA THR A 351 2.59 -5.21 19.51
C THR A 351 3.24 -4.05 18.75
N ALA A 352 3.89 -4.28 17.61
CA ALA A 352 4.42 -3.21 16.75
C ALA A 352 3.32 -2.44 15.97
N ARG A 353 2.10 -2.99 15.90
CA ARG A 353 0.94 -2.36 15.23
C ARG A 353 0.18 -1.37 16.13
N VAL A 354 0.51 -1.30 17.42
CA VAL A 354 -0.17 -0.37 18.34
C VAL A 354 0.22 1.07 18.02
N ALA A 355 -0.74 1.99 18.19
CA ALA A 355 -0.51 3.42 17.97
C ALA A 355 0.58 3.99 18.89
N TYR A 356 0.71 3.46 20.10
CA TYR A 356 1.67 3.89 21.13
C TYR A 356 2.52 2.71 21.59
N PRO A 357 3.75 2.55 21.07
CA PRO A 357 4.55 1.38 21.38
C PRO A 357 5.05 1.41 22.83
N THR A 358 5.16 0.22 23.43
CA THR A 358 5.91 0.06 24.68
C THR A 358 7.40 0.24 24.40
N LEU A 359 8.19 0.56 25.43
CA LEU A 359 9.66 0.64 25.28
C LEU A 359 10.25 -0.71 24.82
N GLU A 360 9.64 -1.82 25.24
CA GLU A 360 10.00 -3.15 24.78
C GLU A 360 9.80 -3.29 23.27
N ALA A 361 8.62 -2.94 22.76
CA ALA A 361 8.32 -2.98 21.32
C ALA A 361 9.24 -2.05 20.51
N VAL A 362 9.54 -0.85 21.04
CA VAL A 362 10.53 0.05 20.42
C VAL A 362 11.90 -0.62 20.35
N GLY A 363 12.35 -1.24 21.44
CA GLY A 363 13.63 -1.93 21.50
C GLY A 363 13.72 -3.14 20.56
N GLU A 364 12.63 -3.90 20.42
CA GLU A 364 12.51 -5.00 19.44
C GLU A 364 12.65 -4.49 18.01
N VAL A 365 11.78 -3.55 17.59
CA VAL A 365 11.80 -2.99 16.24
C VAL A 365 13.12 -2.32 15.91
N LEU A 366 13.74 -1.64 16.88
CA LEU A 366 15.05 -1.04 16.68
C LEU A 366 16.14 -2.10 16.47
N ARG A 367 16.21 -3.15 17.30
CA ARG A 367 17.17 -4.26 17.11
C ARG A 367 16.96 -4.94 15.76
N PHE A 368 15.71 -5.17 15.39
CA PHE A 368 15.39 -5.71 14.07
C PHE A 368 15.91 -4.78 12.97
N SER A 369 15.56 -3.50 13.01
CA SER A 369 15.95 -2.51 11.99
C SER A 369 17.48 -2.34 11.87
N GLU A 370 18.21 -2.38 12.99
CA GLU A 370 19.68 -2.31 13.00
C GLU A 370 20.33 -3.56 12.38
N SER A 371 19.62 -4.70 12.37
CA SER A 371 20.07 -5.95 11.75
C SER A 371 19.81 -6.02 10.23
N LEU A 372 19.18 -5.01 9.63
CA LEU A 372 18.79 -4.99 8.22
C LEU A 372 19.71 -4.18 7.33
N LEU A 373 19.83 -4.64 6.09
CA LEU A 373 20.44 -3.94 4.97
C LEU A 373 19.55 -4.00 3.75
N ILE A 374 19.28 -2.86 3.14
CA ILE A 374 18.49 -2.74 1.92
C ILE A 374 19.43 -2.57 0.76
N VAL A 375 19.27 -3.42 -0.25
CA VAL A 375 20.10 -3.42 -1.44
C VAL A 375 19.23 -3.16 -2.67
N VAL A 376 19.51 -2.07 -3.35
CA VAL A 376 18.81 -1.64 -4.56
C VAL A 376 19.68 -1.90 -5.79
N VAL A 377 19.18 -2.71 -6.71
CA VAL A 377 19.80 -3.01 -8.01
C VAL A 377 18.98 -2.37 -9.14
N PRO A 378 19.41 -1.22 -9.69
CA PRO A 378 18.78 -0.61 -10.87
C PRO A 378 18.75 -1.57 -12.07
N LEU A 379 17.57 -1.74 -12.65
CA LEU A 379 17.40 -2.47 -13.93
C LEU A 379 17.47 -1.53 -15.13
N VAL A 380 17.23 -0.25 -14.91
CA VAL A 380 17.38 0.84 -15.88
C VAL A 380 18.21 1.94 -15.26
N GLN A 381 18.60 2.92 -16.05
CA GLN A 381 19.36 4.03 -15.52
C GLN A 381 18.52 4.83 -14.49
N MET A 382 19.10 5.08 -13.33
CA MET A 382 18.55 5.90 -12.25
C MET A 382 19.51 7.08 -12.01
N VAL A 383 19.67 7.92 -13.03
CA VAL A 383 20.54 9.11 -12.96
C VAL A 383 19.72 10.37 -12.75
N SER A 384 20.17 11.22 -11.84
CA SER A 384 19.56 12.51 -11.48
C SER A 384 18.22 12.42 -10.74
N GLU A 385 17.80 13.54 -10.19
CA GLU A 385 16.46 13.75 -9.62
C GLU A 385 15.34 13.39 -10.58
N LYS A 386 15.59 13.47 -11.89
CA LYS A 386 14.53 13.36 -12.88
C LYS A 386 14.08 11.93 -13.12
N SER A 387 14.91 10.92 -12.87
CA SER A 387 14.58 9.51 -13.17
C SER A 387 14.02 8.75 -11.96
N GLY A 388 13.59 9.48 -10.93
CA GLY A 388 13.27 8.92 -9.62
C GLY A 388 14.48 8.27 -8.94
N GLY A 389 15.67 8.90 -9.04
CA GLY A 389 16.85 8.46 -8.31
C GLY A 389 16.66 8.46 -6.78
N LEU A 390 17.51 7.73 -6.08
CA LEU A 390 17.51 7.71 -4.62
C LEU A 390 18.25 8.93 -4.06
N MET A 391 17.79 9.41 -2.91
CA MET A 391 18.42 10.47 -2.15
C MET A 391 18.57 10.03 -0.71
N TYR A 392 19.71 10.31 -0.09
CA TYR A 392 20.03 9.91 1.28
C TYR A 392 20.50 11.12 2.09
N VAL A 393 20.11 11.19 3.37
CA VAL A 393 20.74 12.12 4.33
C VAL A 393 21.90 11.41 5.02
N PRO A 394 23.17 11.77 4.74
CA PRO A 394 24.32 11.06 5.30
C PRO A 394 24.34 11.11 6.83
N GLY A 395 24.60 9.97 7.47
CA GLY A 395 24.73 9.85 8.92
C GLY A 395 23.41 9.90 9.68
N SER A 396 22.29 10.03 8.98
CA SER A 396 20.96 10.11 9.61
C SER A 396 20.57 8.85 10.38
N HIS A 397 21.14 7.69 10.05
CA HIS A 397 20.96 6.44 10.80
C HIS A 397 21.54 6.47 12.21
N LEU A 398 22.53 7.32 12.48
CA LEU A 398 23.15 7.45 13.81
C LEU A 398 22.18 8.06 14.83
N ARG A 399 21.11 8.70 14.36
CA ARG A 399 20.06 9.24 15.22
C ARG A 399 19.18 8.14 15.81
N GLY A 400 19.14 6.97 15.16
CA GLY A 400 18.26 5.87 15.53
C GLY A 400 16.86 6.00 14.94
N LEU A 401 15.91 5.36 15.61
CA LEU A 401 14.52 5.29 15.20
C LEU A 401 13.76 6.58 15.54
N ASP A 402 13.18 7.24 14.53
CA ASP A 402 12.29 8.38 14.77
C ASP A 402 10.89 7.89 15.17
N LEU A 403 10.55 8.01 16.45
CA LEU A 403 9.27 7.50 16.97
C LEU A 403 8.04 8.21 16.38
N ARG A 404 8.20 9.35 15.71
CA ARG A 404 7.09 10.04 15.04
C ARG A 404 6.66 9.31 13.76
N GLN A 405 7.57 8.56 13.16
CA GLN A 405 7.28 7.68 12.03
C GLN A 405 6.59 6.39 12.48
N TRP A 406 6.49 6.13 13.79
CA TRP A 406 5.79 4.96 14.31
C TRP A 406 4.28 5.03 14.06
N SER A 407 3.64 6.17 14.32
CA SER A 407 2.24 6.40 14.00
C SER A 407 1.90 7.89 13.98
N PRO A 408 0.87 8.33 13.25
CA PRO A 408 0.38 9.71 13.34
C PRO A 408 0.03 10.14 14.77
N GLN A 409 -0.45 9.22 15.60
CA GLN A 409 -0.79 9.46 17.00
C GLN A 409 0.47 9.60 17.89
N ALA A 410 1.49 8.76 17.68
CA ALA A 410 2.78 8.86 18.35
C ALA A 410 3.46 10.19 18.00
N SER A 411 3.35 10.62 16.74
CA SER A 411 3.79 11.94 16.28
C SER A 411 3.09 13.08 17.04
N LYS A 412 1.75 13.10 17.05
CA LYS A 412 0.95 14.13 17.76
C LYS A 412 1.23 14.18 19.27
N GLN A 413 1.41 13.03 19.93
CA GLN A 413 1.71 13.00 21.38
C GLN A 413 3.13 13.46 21.69
N ALA A 414 4.12 13.09 20.86
CA ALA A 414 5.48 13.60 20.98
C ALA A 414 5.51 15.13 20.89
N ASP A 415 4.71 15.70 19.98
CA ASP A 415 4.61 17.14 19.79
C ASP A 415 3.83 17.85 20.93
N GLY A 416 2.78 17.22 21.45
CA GLY A 416 1.89 17.81 22.46
C GLY A 416 2.38 17.72 23.91
N SER A 417 3.13 16.68 24.29
CA SER A 417 3.49 16.42 25.69
C SER A 417 4.73 17.16 26.19
N ALA A 418 5.49 17.81 25.30
CA ALA A 418 6.81 18.34 25.64
C ALA A 418 7.05 19.82 25.25
N GLY A 419 6.00 20.57 24.88
CA GLY A 419 6.13 21.97 24.48
C GLY A 419 6.89 22.12 23.16
N GLN A 420 6.17 22.05 22.03
CA GLN A 420 6.58 22.45 20.66
C GLN A 420 7.93 22.00 20.05
N GLN A 421 8.88 21.37 20.75
CA GLN A 421 10.22 21.08 20.18
C GLN A 421 10.95 19.83 20.70
N SER A 422 10.31 18.91 21.43
CA SER A 422 11.00 17.73 21.95
C SER A 422 10.65 16.49 21.15
N THR A 423 11.44 16.19 20.10
CA THR A 423 11.33 14.88 19.44
C THR A 423 12.03 13.79 20.24
N SER A 424 11.56 12.56 20.07
CA SER A 424 12.06 11.37 20.77
C SER A 424 12.63 10.39 19.73
N PHE A 425 13.95 10.37 19.60
CA PHE A 425 14.65 9.32 18.86
C PHE A 425 14.97 8.16 19.81
N ALA A 426 14.80 6.93 19.35
CA ALA A 426 15.18 5.74 20.10
C ALA A 426 16.46 5.13 19.52
N ARG A 427 17.47 4.90 20.36
CA ARG A 427 18.72 4.24 19.99
C ARG A 427 19.29 3.43 21.15
N PHE A 428 20.13 2.43 20.86
CA PHE A 428 20.91 1.76 21.90
C PHE A 428 22.18 2.54 22.20
N GLU A 429 22.39 2.91 23.46
CA GLU A 429 23.64 3.46 23.97
C GLU A 429 24.15 2.52 25.07
N GLU A 430 25.36 2.00 24.89
CA GLU A 430 25.98 1.06 25.85
C GLU A 430 25.11 -0.18 26.16
N GLY A 431 24.29 -0.62 25.18
CA GLY A 431 23.38 -1.76 25.32
C GLY A 431 22.02 -1.43 25.95
N GLU A 432 21.81 -0.19 26.41
CA GLU A 432 20.54 0.26 26.95
C GLU A 432 19.74 1.05 25.91
N LEU A 433 18.43 0.81 25.84
CA LEU A 433 17.54 1.60 25.02
C LEU A 433 17.40 3.00 25.62
N LYS A 434 17.85 4.02 24.88
CA LYS A 434 17.70 5.43 25.25
C LYS A 434 16.69 6.10 24.33
N ILE A 435 15.84 6.92 24.93
CA ILE A 435 14.95 7.83 24.22
C ILE A 435 15.54 9.23 24.35
N ALA A 436 16.23 9.69 23.30
CA ALA A 436 16.82 11.02 23.26
C ALA A 436 15.71 12.05 23.10
N ARG A 437 15.49 12.88 24.13
CA ARG A 437 14.51 13.97 24.13
C ARG A 437 15.16 15.29 23.76
N GLY A 438 14.44 16.14 23.04
CA GLY A 438 14.91 17.50 22.72
C GLY A 438 15.82 17.56 21.48
N GLU A 439 15.99 16.46 20.75
CA GLU A 439 16.56 16.57 19.41
C GLU A 439 15.56 17.28 18.47
N HIS A 440 16.07 18.04 17.50
CA HIS A 440 15.23 18.66 16.49
C HIS A 440 14.59 17.59 15.61
N SER A 441 13.32 17.81 15.26
CA SER A 441 12.64 16.98 14.27
C SER A 441 13.45 16.84 12.99
N PHE A 442 13.29 15.69 12.31
CA PHE A 442 13.67 15.58 10.91
C PHE A 442 13.02 16.73 10.13
N ASN A 443 13.86 17.63 9.63
CA ASN A 443 13.46 18.80 8.87
C ASN A 443 13.60 18.45 7.38
N GLN A 444 12.47 18.28 6.70
CA GLN A 444 12.46 17.89 5.28
C GLN A 444 13.15 18.93 4.39
N SER A 445 13.01 20.23 4.66
CA SER A 445 13.67 21.27 3.89
C SER A 445 15.19 21.22 4.05
N ALA A 446 15.67 21.06 5.28
CA ALA A 446 17.11 20.90 5.53
C ALA A 446 17.65 19.59 4.94
N ALA A 447 16.85 18.51 4.96
CA ALA A 447 17.17 17.26 4.30
C ALA A 447 17.29 17.44 2.77
N ASP A 448 16.38 18.18 2.14
CA ASP A 448 16.43 18.46 0.70
C ASP A 448 17.70 19.22 0.28
N GLU A 449 18.19 20.13 1.13
CA GLU A 449 19.42 20.89 0.90
C GLU A 449 20.69 20.05 1.10
N THR A 450 20.67 19.10 2.05
CA THR A 450 21.87 18.35 2.47
C THR A 450 21.94 16.92 1.92
N ALA A 451 20.86 16.44 1.29
CA ALA A 451 20.78 15.08 0.77
C ALA A 451 21.79 14.82 -0.35
N LEU A 452 22.46 13.68 -0.26
CA LEU A 452 23.26 13.15 -1.36
C LEU A 452 22.37 12.45 -2.37
N ARG A 453 22.51 12.85 -3.63
CA ARG A 453 21.77 12.32 -4.77
C ARG A 453 22.55 11.17 -5.38
N VAL A 454 21.90 10.02 -5.49
CA VAL A 454 22.54 8.79 -5.95
C VAL A 454 22.15 8.52 -7.41
N GLY A 455 23.15 8.57 -8.28
CA GLY A 455 23.02 8.23 -9.69
C GLY A 455 23.53 6.82 -9.93
N LEU A 456 22.65 5.90 -10.30
CA LEU A 456 23.00 4.50 -10.54
C LEU A 456 22.73 4.12 -12.00
N ARG A 457 23.63 3.32 -12.58
CA ARG A 457 23.49 2.69 -13.89
C ARG A 457 23.07 1.23 -13.71
N PRO A 458 22.49 0.59 -14.74
CA PRO A 458 22.22 -0.83 -14.67
C PRO A 458 23.52 -1.61 -14.38
N GLY A 459 23.48 -2.48 -13.36
CA GLY A 459 24.63 -3.22 -12.88
C GLY A 459 25.31 -2.62 -11.65
N ASP A 460 25.10 -1.34 -11.37
CA ASP A 460 25.49 -0.72 -10.10
C ASP A 460 24.59 -1.25 -8.97
N VAL A 461 25.01 -1.05 -7.73
CA VAL A 461 24.27 -1.42 -6.53
C VAL A 461 24.33 -0.29 -5.52
N SER A 462 23.19 0.05 -4.91
CA SER A 462 23.15 0.87 -3.70
C SER A 462 22.79 -0.01 -2.51
N ALA A 463 23.44 0.19 -1.37
CA ALA A 463 23.12 -0.50 -0.13
C ALA A 463 22.98 0.52 1.00
N HIS A 464 21.92 0.44 1.80
CA HIS A 464 21.68 1.36 2.93
C HIS A 464 21.08 0.64 4.15
N ARG A 465 21.32 1.19 5.34
CA ARG A 465 20.70 0.70 6.58
C ARG A 465 19.24 1.14 6.65
N ALA A 466 18.38 0.35 7.28
CA ALA A 466 16.95 0.64 7.41
C ALA A 466 16.62 1.96 8.14
N LEU A 467 17.56 2.46 8.94
CA LEU A 467 17.43 3.71 9.69
C LEU A 467 18.02 4.94 8.97
N VAL A 468 18.50 4.79 7.72
CA VAL A 468 18.90 5.96 6.93
C VAL A 468 17.66 6.66 6.38
N TRP A 469 17.55 7.95 6.65
CA TRP A 469 16.58 8.80 6.00
C TRP A 469 16.86 8.88 4.50
N HIS A 470 15.89 8.43 3.73
CA HIS A 470 16.00 8.40 2.29
C HIS A 470 14.67 8.71 1.61
N ARG A 471 14.74 9.02 0.32
CA ARG A 471 13.57 9.23 -0.53
C ARG A 471 13.85 8.85 -1.97
N GLY A 472 12.79 8.65 -2.76
CA GLY A 472 12.86 8.55 -4.21
C GLY A 472 12.36 9.85 -4.84
N SER A 473 13.13 10.44 -5.75
CA SER A 473 12.66 11.63 -6.49
C SER A 473 11.46 11.30 -7.39
N GLN A 474 10.79 12.33 -7.92
CA GLN A 474 9.77 12.15 -8.95
C GLN A 474 10.37 11.53 -10.21
N ASN A 475 9.65 10.61 -10.87
CA ASN A 475 10.07 10.14 -12.19
C ASN A 475 9.50 11.04 -13.30
N SER A 476 10.28 12.03 -13.73
CA SER A 476 9.95 12.99 -14.79
C SER A 476 10.59 12.67 -16.15
N VAL A 477 11.33 11.57 -16.28
CA VAL A 477 11.83 11.10 -17.58
C VAL A 477 10.78 10.28 -18.33
N GLU A 478 10.99 10.07 -19.63
CA GLU A 478 10.06 9.37 -20.52
C GLU A 478 10.02 7.85 -20.35
N TYR A 479 10.89 7.28 -19.53
CA TYR A 479 10.97 5.84 -19.30
C TYR A 479 10.60 5.44 -17.87
N THR A 480 10.05 4.24 -17.74
CA THR A 480 9.72 3.63 -16.45
C THR A 480 10.99 3.27 -15.68
N ARG A 481 11.11 3.76 -14.45
CA ARG A 481 12.16 3.37 -13.51
C ARG A 481 11.84 1.99 -12.96
N TRP A 482 12.80 1.08 -13.06
CA TRP A 482 12.73 -0.27 -12.49
C TRP A 482 13.98 -0.56 -11.68
N HIS A 483 13.80 -1.11 -10.49
CA HIS A 483 14.88 -1.71 -9.71
C HIS A 483 14.39 -2.93 -8.94
N VAL A 484 15.33 -3.77 -8.54
CA VAL A 484 15.11 -4.86 -7.57
C VAL A 484 15.59 -4.36 -6.22
N GLU A 485 14.73 -4.47 -5.22
CA GLU A 485 15.07 -4.21 -3.83
C GLU A 485 15.15 -5.55 -3.09
N ILE A 486 16.29 -5.79 -2.44
CA ILE A 486 16.56 -7.00 -1.68
C ILE A 486 16.87 -6.59 -0.25
N VAL A 487 16.09 -7.12 0.69
CA VAL A 487 16.32 -6.93 2.12
C VAL A 487 17.18 -8.07 2.61
N TYR A 488 18.30 -7.75 3.22
CA TYR A 488 19.17 -8.69 3.90
C TYR A 488 19.11 -8.46 5.41
N GLN A 489 19.33 -9.52 6.18
CA GLN A 489 19.40 -9.47 7.63
C GLN A 489 20.55 -10.32 8.16
N ASP A 490 21.14 -9.91 9.28
CA ASP A 490 21.99 -10.81 10.09
C ASP A 490 21.11 -11.97 10.61
N ALA A 491 21.38 -13.19 10.14
CA ALA A 491 20.56 -14.35 10.49
C ALA A 491 20.69 -14.74 11.97
N ARG A 492 21.68 -14.20 12.69
CA ARG A 492 21.85 -14.37 14.14
C ARG A 492 20.97 -13.42 14.95
N ALA A 493 20.49 -12.33 14.33
CA ALA A 493 19.50 -11.48 14.97
C ALA A 493 18.21 -12.28 15.17
N ILE A 494 17.56 -12.10 16.32
CA ILE A 494 16.36 -12.86 16.69
C ILE A 494 15.36 -12.75 15.52
N PRO A 495 14.94 -13.88 14.91
CA PRO A 495 13.80 -13.86 14.03
C PRO A 495 12.61 -13.41 14.85
N GLU A 496 12.14 -12.20 14.58
CA GLU A 496 10.84 -11.83 15.12
C GLU A 496 9.81 -12.79 14.53
N LYS A 497 8.91 -13.27 15.40
CA LYS A 497 7.82 -14.13 14.96
C LYS A 497 6.97 -13.31 13.99
N VAL A 498 7.06 -13.61 12.70
CA VAL A 498 6.15 -13.03 11.71
C VAL A 498 4.74 -13.41 12.13
N THR A 499 3.97 -12.41 12.61
CA THR A 499 2.63 -12.63 13.18
C THR A 499 1.53 -12.61 12.14
N ASP A 500 1.88 -12.28 10.89
CA ASP A 500 0.96 -12.29 9.76
C ASP A 500 0.87 -13.72 9.20
N PRO A 501 -0.31 -14.39 9.29
CA PRO A 501 -0.46 -15.75 8.81
C PRO A 501 -0.34 -15.87 7.28
N THR A 502 -0.46 -14.77 6.54
CA THR A 502 -0.24 -14.76 5.08
C THR A 502 1.25 -14.74 4.72
N LEU A 503 2.12 -14.53 5.72
CA LEU A 503 3.55 -14.47 5.58
C LEU A 503 4.16 -15.61 6.40
N LEU A 504 4.47 -16.74 5.76
CA LEU A 504 5.39 -17.67 6.42
C LEU A 504 6.70 -16.89 6.65
N PRO A 505 7.38 -17.08 7.79
CA PRO A 505 8.73 -16.58 7.97
C PRO A 505 9.59 -17.13 6.84
N ILE A 506 9.91 -16.28 5.87
CA ILE A 506 10.81 -16.66 4.79
C ILE A 506 12.21 -16.42 5.32
N GLU A 507 12.78 -17.46 5.91
CA GLU A 507 14.19 -17.47 6.25
C GLU A 507 14.97 -18.07 5.09
N LEU A 508 15.13 -17.30 4.00
CA LEU A 508 16.10 -17.68 2.96
C LEU A 508 17.50 -17.42 3.49
N LEU A 509 18.10 -18.41 4.15
CA LEU A 509 19.52 -18.36 4.46
C LEU A 509 20.29 -18.39 3.14
N VAL A 510 20.90 -17.28 2.75
CA VAL A 510 21.62 -17.14 1.48
C VAL A 510 23.13 -17.19 1.65
N ARG A 511 23.59 -17.05 2.90
CA ARG A 511 24.98 -17.24 3.29
C ARG A 511 25.03 -17.72 4.73
N SER A 512 25.81 -18.75 4.98
CA SER A 512 26.22 -19.12 6.33
C SER A 512 27.50 -19.93 6.28
N ARG A 513 28.41 -19.63 7.22
CA ARG A 513 29.59 -20.44 7.48
C ARG A 513 29.27 -21.63 8.41
N ASP A 514 28.35 -21.42 9.35
CA ASP A 514 28.06 -22.39 10.42
C ASP A 514 27.02 -23.43 10.00
N ARG A 515 26.17 -23.09 9.02
CA ARG A 515 25.08 -23.91 8.50
C ARG A 515 25.05 -23.93 6.96
N PRO A 516 26.15 -24.30 6.28
CA PRO A 516 26.24 -24.24 4.82
C PRO A 516 25.22 -25.14 4.10
N GLN A 517 24.74 -26.21 4.76
CA GLN A 517 23.72 -27.11 4.21
C GLN A 517 22.31 -26.50 4.18
N ASP A 518 22.06 -25.47 5.00
CA ASP A 518 20.78 -24.76 5.05
C ASP A 518 20.74 -23.60 4.04
N VAL A 519 21.85 -23.34 3.35
CA VAL A 519 21.97 -22.22 2.41
C VAL A 519 21.25 -22.53 1.10
N VAL A 520 20.33 -21.63 0.72
CA VAL A 520 19.69 -21.59 -0.59
C VAL A 520 20.69 -21.01 -1.59
N SER A 521 21.36 -21.88 -2.35
CA SER A 521 22.45 -21.48 -3.26
C SER A 521 22.17 -21.77 -4.74
N THR A 522 21.03 -22.40 -5.06
CA THR A 522 20.67 -22.76 -6.45
C THR A 522 19.33 -22.17 -6.87
N THR A 523 19.20 -21.92 -8.18
CA THR A 523 17.94 -21.46 -8.78
C THR A 523 16.76 -22.35 -8.43
N SER A 524 16.94 -23.68 -8.50
CA SER A 524 15.87 -24.63 -8.21
C SER A 524 15.40 -24.55 -6.75
N GLN A 525 16.33 -24.46 -5.78
CA GLN A 525 15.97 -24.30 -4.37
C GLN A 525 15.20 -22.99 -4.14
N LEU A 526 15.65 -21.87 -4.71
CA LEU A 526 14.94 -20.60 -4.55
C LEU A 526 13.54 -20.68 -5.16
N VAL A 527 13.41 -21.17 -6.38
CA VAL A 527 12.12 -21.30 -7.07
C VAL A 527 11.17 -22.20 -6.26
N GLU A 528 11.65 -23.33 -5.77
CA GLU A 528 10.86 -24.25 -4.93
C GLU A 528 10.34 -23.54 -3.68
N VAL A 529 11.22 -22.88 -2.92
CA VAL A 529 10.81 -22.16 -1.70
C VAL A 529 9.80 -21.06 -2.04
N VAL A 530 10.02 -20.27 -3.08
CA VAL A 530 9.09 -19.19 -3.45
C VAL A 530 7.74 -19.72 -3.95
N MET A 531 7.71 -20.82 -4.70
CA MET A 531 6.47 -21.43 -5.16
C MET A 531 5.66 -22.00 -3.99
N GLN A 532 6.31 -22.66 -3.02
CA GLN A 532 5.64 -23.12 -1.79
C GLN A 532 5.00 -21.95 -1.02
N GLN A 533 5.65 -20.79 -1.01
CA GLN A 533 5.13 -19.56 -0.39
C GLN A 533 3.92 -19.01 -1.13
N GLN A 534 3.98 -18.99 -2.47
CA GLN A 534 2.86 -18.58 -3.31
C GLN A 534 1.64 -19.47 -3.06
N ASP A 535 1.83 -20.79 -3.02
CA ASP A 535 0.75 -21.74 -2.82
C ASP A 535 0.17 -21.66 -1.39
N HIS A 536 1.02 -21.53 -0.37
CA HIS A 536 0.56 -21.33 1.01
C HIS A 536 -0.25 -20.04 1.16
N ARG A 537 0.22 -18.93 0.57
CA ARG A 537 -0.52 -17.67 0.62
C ARG A 537 -1.88 -17.80 -0.07
N GLU A 538 -1.96 -18.49 -1.22
CA GLU A 538 -3.23 -18.76 -1.89
C GLU A 538 -4.18 -19.59 -1.04
N GLU A 539 -3.67 -20.56 -0.28
CA GLU A 539 -4.44 -21.36 0.66
C GLU A 539 -4.99 -20.50 1.81
N VAL A 540 -4.13 -19.75 2.50
CA VAL A 540 -4.54 -18.87 3.61
C VAL A 540 -5.55 -17.82 3.13
N CYS A 541 -5.36 -17.28 1.92
CA CYS A 541 -6.24 -16.28 1.36
C CYS A 541 -7.55 -16.83 0.78
N ARG A 542 -7.63 -18.12 0.47
CA ARG A 542 -8.89 -18.75 0.06
C ARG A 542 -9.89 -18.82 1.21
N ASP A 543 -9.38 -19.04 2.42
CA ASP A 543 -10.20 -19.27 3.61
C ASP A 543 -10.41 -18.00 4.46
N SER A 544 -9.79 -16.89 4.07
CA SER A 544 -9.77 -15.66 4.83
C SER A 544 -10.56 -14.53 4.16
N SER A 545 -11.42 -13.87 4.93
CA SER A 545 -12.04 -12.59 4.54
C SER A 545 -11.12 -11.38 4.74
N ASP A 546 -9.83 -11.61 5.04
CA ASP A 546 -8.89 -10.56 5.40
C ASP A 546 -8.55 -9.66 4.21
N VAL A 547 -8.49 -8.37 4.48
CA VAL A 547 -8.20 -7.30 3.52
C VAL A 547 -6.79 -7.46 2.92
N LEU A 548 -5.88 -8.12 3.65
CA LEU A 548 -4.52 -8.44 3.19
C LEU A 548 -4.47 -9.46 2.04
N CYS A 549 -5.58 -10.16 1.81
CA CYS A 549 -5.78 -11.10 0.70
C CYS A 549 -6.42 -10.44 -0.54
N GLY A 550 -6.33 -9.11 -0.65
CA GLY A 550 -6.91 -8.31 -1.74
C GLY A 550 -6.84 -8.98 -3.11
N ALA A 551 -8.02 -9.07 -3.74
CA ALA A 551 -8.40 -9.79 -4.96
C ALA A 551 -7.24 -10.46 -5.73
N ALA A 552 -7.12 -11.77 -5.54
CA ALA A 552 -6.39 -12.69 -6.41
C ALA A 552 -6.82 -12.58 -7.89
#